data_AF-A0A166LIU9-F1
#
_entry.id   AF-A0A166LIU9-F1
#
_cell.length_a   1.000
_cell.length_b   1.000
_cell.length_c   1.000
_cell.angle_alpha   90.00
_cell.angle_beta   90.00
_cell.angle_gamma   90.00
#
_symmetry.space_group_name_H-M   'P 1'
#
loop_
_entity.id
_entity.type
_entity.pdbx_description
1 polymer ?
#
loop_
_entity_poly.entity_id
_entity_poly.type
_entity_poly.pdbx_seq_one_letter_code
_entity_poly.pdbx_strand_id
1 'polypeptide(L)'
;MSERPEHPSRPYIRQLLRMRNGYPLYFPDRPRTLPPALIARGTSIGDVGLVQPDGSFHYAFNVFTPQADGAINCFGVPVGFYPLPLRARDIVVYTNKYPKRSVFKTGAAVNADRSVDADASGGSTTAAAAAAAAAFKLGYRVVDPSAESALLALPDGAMSEDYSRLGAIHAYAEQNGLAWYEFVRGPLGLAAPNGALHVVTGCDKSAAWGIATIAENSASKGSTLGFTAQSAASAAAGAGCACSWATTDGSIPTRTSPNPEPGVEQPRNQCIFIRGSQILLRSSVFRRGQFVTLECMTDNPYIDSLLRQNKKSFPGRETGGKSWWRRLFGCSQPAGTSHREGAEPADDFVDKVELDPLTGPYHAPDTIDKYLLEKNPQAQVAISHERTSTVST
;
A
#
# COMPACT_ATOMS: atom_id res chain seq x y z
N MET A 1 -29.37 -3.88 0.99
CA MET A 1 -28.49 -3.15 1.92
C MET A 1 -27.19 -2.94 1.16
N SER A 2 -26.82 -1.70 0.86
CA SER A 2 -25.61 -1.39 0.09
C SER A 2 -24.39 -1.77 0.92
N GLU A 3 -23.57 -2.68 0.40
CA GLU A 3 -22.19 -2.88 0.86
C GLU A 3 -21.49 -1.51 0.88
N ARG A 4 -20.65 -1.29 1.89
CA ARG A 4 -19.80 -0.10 1.93
C ARG A 4 -18.89 -0.19 0.72
N PRO A 5 -18.85 0.83 -0.16
CA PRO A 5 -18.00 0.79 -1.33
C PRO A 5 -16.54 0.60 -0.92
N GLU A 6 -15.87 -0.34 -1.57
CA GLU A 6 -14.47 -0.63 -1.32
C GLU A 6 -13.60 0.63 -1.53
N HIS A 7 -12.59 0.83 -0.69
CA HIS A 7 -11.68 1.96 -0.85
C HIS A 7 -10.92 1.87 -2.19
N PRO A 8 -10.82 2.95 -2.99
CA PRO A 8 -10.27 2.91 -4.34
C PRO A 8 -8.80 2.45 -4.42
N SER A 9 -8.05 2.56 -3.33
CA SER A 9 -6.68 2.01 -3.28
C SER A 9 -6.64 0.51 -3.54
N ARG A 10 -7.65 -0.26 -3.13
CA ARG A 10 -7.63 -1.72 -3.24
C ARG A 10 -7.64 -2.21 -4.69
N PRO A 11 -8.61 -1.84 -5.54
CA PRO A 11 -8.54 -2.16 -6.96
C PRO A 11 -7.29 -1.58 -7.62
N TYR A 12 -6.85 -0.36 -7.26
CA TYR A 12 -5.61 0.22 -7.78
C TYR A 12 -4.39 -0.67 -7.52
N ILE A 13 -4.23 -1.11 -6.26
CA ILE A 13 -3.12 -1.96 -5.82
C ILE A 13 -3.20 -3.35 -6.47
N ARG A 14 -4.36 -4.02 -6.38
CA ARG A 14 -4.58 -5.36 -6.96
C ARG A 14 -4.23 -5.42 -8.44
N GLN A 15 -4.56 -4.34 -9.16
CA GLN A 15 -4.32 -4.23 -10.58
C GLN A 15 -2.85 -3.94 -10.91
N LEU A 16 -2.22 -2.96 -10.28
CA LEU A 16 -0.84 -2.57 -10.61
C LEU A 16 0.21 -3.54 -10.05
N LEU A 17 -0.07 -4.29 -8.98
CA LEU A 17 0.82 -5.34 -8.49
C LEU A 17 1.12 -6.40 -9.56
N ARG A 18 0.16 -6.66 -10.46
CA ARG A 18 0.33 -7.60 -11.59
C ARG A 18 1.44 -7.18 -12.55
N MET A 19 1.80 -5.89 -12.56
CA MET A 19 2.85 -5.33 -13.41
C MET A 19 4.26 -5.52 -12.84
N ARG A 20 4.42 -6.03 -11.61
CA ARG A 20 5.71 -6.40 -10.99
C ARG A 20 6.75 -5.26 -10.89
N ASN A 21 6.28 -4.02 -10.75
CA ASN A 21 7.16 -2.85 -10.52
C ASN A 21 7.49 -2.61 -9.04
N GLY A 22 6.80 -3.34 -8.15
CA GLY A 22 6.81 -3.19 -6.70
C GLY A 22 5.40 -2.93 -6.18
N TYR A 23 5.25 -2.62 -4.91
CA TYR A 23 3.98 -2.20 -4.30
C TYR A 23 3.60 -0.78 -4.75
N PRO A 24 2.47 -0.61 -5.46
CA PRO A 24 1.98 0.70 -5.89
C PRO A 24 1.42 1.49 -4.70
N LEU A 25 1.88 2.73 -4.52
CA LEU A 25 1.29 3.61 -3.51
C LEU A 25 0.12 4.40 -4.10
N TYR A 26 -1.02 4.40 -3.41
CA TYR A 26 -2.20 5.18 -3.77
C TYR A 26 -2.08 6.65 -3.32
N PHE A 27 -1.20 6.89 -2.33
CA PHE A 27 -0.74 8.20 -1.90
C PHE A 27 0.76 8.34 -2.17
N PRO A 28 1.16 8.74 -3.39
CA PRO A 28 2.58 8.98 -3.71
C PRO A 28 3.19 10.15 -2.95
N ASP A 29 2.38 11.14 -2.54
CA ASP A 29 2.80 12.25 -1.71
C ASP A 29 2.90 11.85 -0.24
N ARG A 30 3.79 12.54 0.48
CA ARG A 30 3.92 12.39 1.94
C ARG A 30 2.95 13.35 2.64
N PRO A 31 2.34 12.94 3.77
CA PRO A 31 1.50 13.83 4.56
C PRO A 31 2.24 15.11 4.94
N ARG A 32 1.56 16.27 4.79
CA ARG A 32 2.13 17.59 5.13
C ARG A 32 2.37 17.78 6.64
N THR A 33 1.88 16.86 7.46
CA THR A 33 2.11 16.82 8.91
C THR A 33 3.48 16.25 9.28
N LEU A 34 4.18 15.60 8.35
CA LEU A 34 5.53 15.11 8.59
C LEU A 34 6.56 16.25 8.67
N PRO A 35 7.69 16.04 9.36
CA PRO A 35 8.80 16.97 9.35
C PRO A 35 9.27 17.34 7.93
N PRO A 36 9.69 18.60 7.68
CA PRO A 36 10.08 19.07 6.35
C PRO A 36 11.13 18.22 5.66
N ALA A 37 12.10 17.67 6.40
CA ALA A 37 13.14 16.80 5.85
C ALA A 37 12.57 15.50 5.25
N LEU A 38 11.57 14.90 5.91
CA LEU A 38 10.90 13.70 5.41
C LEU A 38 9.99 14.01 4.21
N ILE A 39 9.33 15.16 4.21
CA ILE A 39 8.52 15.62 3.06
C ILE A 39 9.44 15.84 1.84
N ALA A 40 10.53 16.59 2.02
CA ALA A 40 11.46 16.93 0.95
C ALA A 40 12.09 15.69 0.31
N ARG A 41 12.54 14.74 1.14
CA ARG A 41 13.16 13.49 0.68
C ARG A 41 12.17 12.50 0.04
N GLY A 42 10.93 12.49 0.53
CA GLY A 42 9.97 11.44 0.21
C GLY A 42 10.36 10.07 0.77
N THR A 43 9.53 9.06 0.47
CA THR A 43 9.82 7.66 0.82
C THR A 43 11.11 7.22 0.14
N SER A 44 12.04 6.65 0.90
CA SER A 44 13.40 6.36 0.44
C SER A 44 13.93 5.03 0.93
N ILE A 45 15.00 4.58 0.30
CA ILE A 45 15.67 3.32 0.66
C ILE A 45 16.08 3.35 2.13
N GLY A 46 15.78 2.25 2.83
CA GLY A 46 16.02 2.04 4.25
C GLY A 46 14.88 2.47 5.14
N ASP A 47 13.84 3.13 4.61
CA ASP A 47 12.66 3.47 5.38
C ASP A 47 11.97 2.19 5.87
N VAL A 48 11.82 2.08 7.18
CA VAL A 48 11.00 1.05 7.83
C VAL A 48 9.65 1.67 8.14
N GLY A 49 8.59 0.93 7.86
CA GLY A 49 7.24 1.44 8.05
C GLY A 49 6.17 0.38 7.82
N LEU A 50 4.94 0.87 7.72
CA LEU A 50 3.75 0.07 7.48
C LEU A 50 3.09 0.53 6.19
N VAL A 51 2.70 -0.42 5.35
CA VAL A 51 1.77 -0.14 4.26
C VAL A 51 0.37 -0.12 4.85
N GLN A 52 -0.36 0.98 4.69
CA GLN A 52 -1.69 1.16 5.27
C GLN A 52 -2.78 0.62 4.33
N PRO A 53 -3.98 0.27 4.86
CA PRO A 53 -5.10 -0.19 4.04
C PRO A 53 -5.55 0.81 2.95
N ASP A 54 -5.31 2.10 3.15
CA ASP A 54 -5.59 3.16 2.19
C ASP A 54 -4.55 3.24 1.05
N GLY A 55 -3.52 2.40 1.08
CA GLY A 55 -2.45 2.34 0.09
C GLY A 55 -1.36 3.40 0.29
N SER A 56 -1.29 4.06 1.46
CA SER A 56 -0.18 4.92 1.84
C SER A 56 0.94 4.14 2.54
N PHE A 57 2.12 4.76 2.63
CA PHE A 57 3.24 4.22 3.41
C PHE A 57 3.48 5.08 4.66
N HIS A 58 3.31 4.46 5.83
CA HIS A 58 3.53 5.10 7.13
C HIS A 58 4.95 4.86 7.62
N TYR A 59 5.76 5.92 7.62
CA TYR A 59 7.15 5.89 8.03
C TYR A 59 7.32 5.77 9.55
N ALA A 60 8.27 4.95 10.00
CA ALA A 60 8.68 4.84 11.39
C ALA A 60 10.10 5.38 11.61
N PHE A 61 11.10 4.81 10.95
CA PHE A 61 12.52 5.21 11.03
C PHE A 61 13.27 4.76 9.77
N ASN A 62 14.53 5.15 9.59
CA ASN A 62 15.39 4.72 8.48
C ASN A 62 16.62 3.97 8.98
N VAL A 63 16.85 2.75 8.47
CA VAL A 63 17.94 1.86 8.94
C VAL A 63 19.35 2.35 8.62
N PHE A 64 19.51 3.21 7.62
CA PHE A 64 20.82 3.75 7.23
C PHE A 64 21.15 5.07 7.91
N THR A 65 20.16 5.68 8.56
CA THR A 65 20.31 7.00 9.16
C THR A 65 20.71 6.85 10.64
N PRO A 66 21.77 7.51 11.13
CA PRO A 66 22.12 7.46 12.54
C PRO A 66 21.02 8.00 13.43
N GLN A 67 20.94 7.51 14.67
CA GLN A 67 19.98 8.00 15.66
C GLN A 67 20.19 9.49 16.00
N ALA A 68 21.43 9.99 15.89
CA ALA A 68 21.76 11.38 16.14
C ALA A 68 21.15 12.34 15.09
N ASP A 69 20.76 11.83 13.92
CA ASP A 69 20.05 12.62 12.91
C ASP A 69 18.55 12.65 13.22
N GLY A 70 18.18 13.60 14.09
CA GLY A 70 16.80 13.87 14.47
C GLY A 70 15.95 14.50 13.35
N ALA A 71 16.51 14.83 12.18
CA ALA A 71 15.71 15.33 11.05
C ALA A 71 15.03 14.16 10.30
N ILE A 72 15.72 13.03 10.19
CA ILE A 72 15.20 11.82 9.56
C ILE A 72 14.60 10.86 10.61
N ASN A 73 15.39 10.43 11.59
CA ASN A 73 14.93 9.54 12.66
C ASN A 73 14.30 10.36 13.80
N CYS A 74 13.41 11.29 13.43
CA CYS A 74 12.77 12.25 14.31
C CYS A 74 11.84 11.63 15.35
N PHE A 75 11.32 10.44 15.08
CA PHE A 75 10.44 9.68 15.98
C PHE A 75 11.21 8.76 16.94
N GLY A 76 12.54 8.85 16.93
CA GLY A 76 13.41 7.91 17.61
C GLY A 76 13.71 6.67 16.75
N VAL A 77 14.32 5.68 17.39
CA VAL A 77 14.71 4.41 16.78
C VAL A 77 14.52 3.27 17.79
N PRO A 78 14.49 2.01 17.33
CA PRO A 78 14.44 0.85 18.21
C PRO A 78 15.60 0.81 19.23
N VAL A 79 15.36 0.15 20.38
CA VAL A 79 16.40 -0.08 21.39
C VAL A 79 17.53 -0.92 20.78
N GLY A 80 18.78 -0.52 21.05
CA GLY A 80 19.96 -1.19 20.51
C GLY A 80 20.23 -0.90 19.03
N PHE A 81 19.52 0.06 18.44
CA PHE A 81 19.72 0.44 17.04
C PHE A 81 21.15 0.91 16.74
N TYR A 82 21.72 0.36 15.67
CA TYR A 82 22.94 0.83 15.03
C TYR A 82 22.70 0.99 13.53
N PRO A 83 23.06 2.14 12.92
CA PRO A 83 22.78 2.37 11.51
C PRO A 83 23.58 1.40 10.63
N LEU A 84 22.90 0.85 9.62
CA LEU A 84 23.58 0.11 8.56
C LEU A 84 24.45 1.07 7.73
N PRO A 85 25.70 0.69 7.39
CA PRO A 85 26.52 1.50 6.50
C PRO A 85 25.91 1.55 5.09
N LEU A 86 25.53 2.75 4.64
CA LEU A 86 25.10 3.00 3.27
C LEU A 86 26.25 3.58 2.45
N ARG A 87 26.54 2.96 1.30
CA ARG A 87 27.55 3.43 0.36
C ARG A 87 26.86 3.78 -0.95
N ALA A 88 27.30 4.86 -1.59
CA ALA A 88 26.73 5.29 -2.87
C ALA A 88 26.75 4.17 -3.94
N ARG A 89 27.80 3.35 -3.98
CA ARG A 89 27.91 2.20 -4.89
C ARG A 89 26.88 1.09 -4.67
N ASP A 90 26.25 1.05 -3.49
CA ASP A 90 25.24 0.05 -3.16
C ASP A 90 23.84 0.49 -3.63
N ILE A 91 23.71 1.71 -4.17
CA ILE A 91 22.48 2.27 -4.75
C ILE A 91 22.62 2.31 -6.27
N VAL A 92 21.66 1.69 -6.96
CA VAL A 92 21.51 1.75 -8.41
C VAL A 92 20.43 2.76 -8.74
N VAL A 93 20.77 3.78 -9.53
CA VAL A 93 19.83 4.84 -9.91
C VAL A 93 19.59 4.83 -11.41
N TYR A 94 18.31 4.81 -11.79
CA TYR A 94 17.86 5.02 -13.16
C TYR A 94 17.05 6.33 -13.22
N THR A 95 17.67 7.40 -13.71
CA THR A 95 17.06 8.75 -13.74
C THR A 95 15.84 8.87 -14.66
N ASN A 96 15.71 7.95 -15.61
CA ASN A 96 14.63 7.89 -16.59
C ASN A 96 14.15 6.44 -16.80
N LYS A 97 13.89 5.71 -15.70
CA LYS A 97 13.36 4.33 -15.77
C LYS A 97 12.08 4.28 -16.59
N TYR A 98 11.20 5.27 -16.37
CA TYR A 98 10.01 5.47 -17.17
C TYR A 98 10.14 6.79 -17.92
N PRO A 99 10.09 6.79 -19.27
CA PRO A 99 10.18 8.02 -20.04
C PRO A 99 9.00 8.96 -19.74
N LYS A 100 9.16 10.23 -20.08
CA LYS A 100 8.05 11.20 -20.03
C LYS A 100 6.83 10.66 -20.77
N ARG A 101 5.64 11.00 -20.27
CA ARG A 101 4.35 10.58 -20.82
C ARG A 101 4.09 9.06 -20.74
N SER A 102 4.75 8.37 -19.80
CA SER A 102 4.47 6.96 -19.52
C SER A 102 3.08 6.77 -18.91
N VAL A 103 2.46 5.64 -19.21
CA VAL A 103 1.14 5.27 -18.71
C VAL A 103 1.14 3.81 -18.30
N PHE A 104 0.74 3.54 -17.06
CA PHE A 104 0.39 2.20 -16.60
C PHE A 104 -1.11 2.06 -16.64
N LYS A 105 -1.55 0.93 -17.17
CA LYS A 105 -2.96 0.68 -17.42
C LYS A 105 -3.23 -0.81 -17.38
N THR A 106 -4.28 -1.17 -16.68
CA THR A 106 -4.79 -2.54 -16.61
C THR A 106 -6.31 -2.55 -16.71
N GLY A 107 -6.88 -3.74 -16.91
CA GLY A 107 -8.33 -3.92 -16.95
C GLY A 107 -8.96 -3.57 -18.29
N ALA A 108 -10.24 -3.21 -18.25
CA ALA A 108 -11.07 -3.03 -19.44
C ALA A 108 -11.28 -1.58 -19.87
N ALA A 109 -10.61 -0.61 -19.24
CA ALA A 109 -10.47 0.70 -19.84
C ALA A 109 -9.68 0.55 -21.16
N VAL A 110 -10.16 1.12 -22.27
CA VAL A 110 -9.42 1.19 -23.54
C VAL A 110 -9.04 2.63 -23.82
N ASN A 111 -8.01 2.85 -24.64
CA ASN A 111 -7.68 4.21 -25.08
C ASN A 111 -8.87 4.69 -25.93
N ALA A 112 -9.37 5.89 -25.66
CA ALA A 112 -10.34 6.49 -26.54
C ALA A 112 -9.60 6.98 -27.80
N ASP A 113 -10.09 6.62 -28.99
CA ASP A 113 -9.50 7.01 -30.28
C ASP A 113 -9.39 8.53 -30.54
N ARG A 114 -9.82 9.36 -29.58
CA ARG A 114 -9.60 10.80 -29.66
C ARG A 114 -8.28 11.13 -28.97
N SER A 115 -7.18 11.03 -29.72
CA SER A 115 -6.20 12.10 -29.64
C SER A 115 -6.99 13.38 -29.90
N VAL A 116 -7.06 14.27 -28.91
CA VAL A 116 -7.37 15.65 -29.23
C VAL A 116 -6.07 16.20 -29.80
N ASP A 117 -5.79 15.82 -31.05
CA ASP A 117 -4.86 16.57 -31.87
C ASP A 117 -5.39 17.99 -31.86
N ALA A 118 -4.57 18.91 -31.38
CA ALA A 118 -4.89 20.31 -31.45
C ALA A 118 -5.00 20.66 -32.93
N ASP A 119 -6.23 20.81 -33.42
CA ASP A 119 -6.49 21.45 -34.70
C ASP A 119 -5.95 22.89 -34.61
N ALA A 120 -4.72 23.06 -35.06
CA ALA A 120 -4.08 24.34 -35.25
C ALA A 120 -4.64 24.97 -36.53
N SER A 121 -5.93 25.34 -36.51
CA SER A 121 -6.58 26.05 -37.60
C SER A 121 -7.44 27.21 -37.05
N GLY A 122 -6.81 28.06 -36.25
CA GLY A 122 -7.39 29.32 -35.81
C GLY A 122 -6.29 30.28 -35.38
N GLY A 123 -5.93 31.22 -36.26
CA GLY A 123 -4.85 32.20 -36.08
C GLY A 123 -5.11 33.21 -34.96
N SER A 124 -4.98 32.78 -33.70
CA SER A 124 -4.84 33.66 -32.54
C SER A 124 -3.81 33.07 -31.57
N THR A 125 -2.56 33.52 -31.69
CA THR A 125 -1.42 33.07 -30.88
C THR A 125 -1.40 33.78 -29.53
N THR A 126 -2.33 33.43 -28.64
CA THR A 126 -2.18 33.75 -27.21
C THR A 126 -1.30 32.70 -26.54
N ALA A 127 -0.53 33.09 -25.51
CA ALA A 127 0.32 32.17 -24.75
C ALA A 127 -0.48 30.98 -24.16
N ALA A 128 -1.76 31.19 -23.82
CA ALA A 128 -2.66 30.16 -23.34
C ALA A 128 -3.00 29.10 -24.41
N ALA A 129 -3.17 29.50 -25.67
CA ALA A 129 -3.42 28.56 -26.78
C ALA A 129 -2.18 27.71 -27.10
N ALA A 130 -0.98 28.30 -27.04
CA ALA A 130 0.28 27.56 -27.19
C ALA A 130 0.53 26.59 -26.02
N ALA A 131 0.24 27.01 -24.78
CA ALA A 131 0.34 26.14 -23.60
C ALA A 131 -0.68 24.98 -23.64
N ALA A 132 -1.90 25.22 -24.14
CA ALA A 132 -2.92 24.19 -24.33
C ALA A 132 -2.56 23.18 -25.44
N ALA A 133 -1.82 23.62 -26.47
CA ALA A 133 -1.29 22.76 -27.54
C ALA A 133 -0.08 21.92 -27.09
N ALA A 134 0.69 22.38 -26.10
CA ALA A 134 1.82 21.64 -25.52
C ALA A 134 1.42 20.63 -24.42
N ALA A 135 0.14 20.59 -24.05
CA ALA A 135 -0.38 19.75 -22.96
C ALA A 135 -0.35 18.25 -23.31
N PHE A 136 0.06 17.42 -22.35
CA PHE A 136 -0.06 15.97 -22.46
C PHE A 136 -1.50 15.56 -22.13
N LYS A 137 -2.22 14.98 -23.10
CA LYS A 137 -3.62 14.57 -22.96
C LYS A 137 -3.77 13.07 -23.20
N LEU A 138 -4.58 12.41 -22.38
CA LEU A 138 -4.93 11.00 -22.53
C LEU A 138 -6.45 10.85 -22.41
N GLY A 139 -7.04 10.06 -23.30
CA GLY A 139 -8.45 9.71 -23.27
C GLY A 139 -8.65 8.22 -23.02
N TYR A 140 -9.58 7.87 -22.14
CA TYR A 140 -9.97 6.50 -21.84
C TYR A 140 -11.48 6.31 -21.93
N ARG A 141 -11.89 5.11 -22.30
CA ARG A 141 -13.30 4.69 -22.28
C ARG A 141 -13.44 3.35 -21.56
N VAL A 142 -14.44 3.23 -20.70
CA VAL A 142 -14.81 1.98 -20.03
C VAL A 142 -15.59 1.10 -21.01
N VAL A 143 -15.05 -0.09 -21.32
CA VAL A 143 -15.68 -1.03 -22.25
C VAL A 143 -16.44 -2.14 -21.51
N ASP A 144 -15.88 -2.59 -20.39
CA ASP A 144 -16.48 -3.60 -19.53
C ASP A 144 -16.52 -3.11 -18.07
N PRO A 145 -17.70 -2.72 -17.57
CA PRO A 145 -17.92 -2.31 -16.18
C PRO A 145 -17.61 -3.39 -15.15
N SER A 146 -17.69 -4.68 -15.51
CA SER A 146 -17.46 -5.78 -14.58
C SER A 146 -15.97 -5.99 -14.26
N ALA A 147 -15.07 -5.41 -15.05
CA ALA A 147 -13.65 -5.53 -14.85
C ALA A 147 -13.07 -4.33 -14.11
N GLU A 148 -12.35 -4.60 -13.02
CA GLU A 148 -11.52 -3.60 -12.36
C GLU A 148 -10.45 -3.04 -13.31
N SER A 149 -10.18 -1.74 -13.21
CA SER A 149 -9.12 -1.07 -13.97
C SER A 149 -8.35 -0.08 -13.11
N ALA A 150 -7.04 0.01 -13.33
CA ALA A 150 -6.19 1.02 -12.73
C ALA A 150 -5.44 1.78 -13.81
N LEU A 151 -5.35 3.10 -13.63
CA LEU A 151 -4.64 4.02 -14.51
C LEU A 151 -3.65 4.82 -13.67
N LEU A 152 -2.39 4.85 -14.11
CA LEU A 152 -1.35 5.73 -13.56
C LEU A 152 -0.64 6.42 -14.73
N ALA A 153 -0.87 7.73 -14.88
CA ALA A 153 -0.22 8.56 -15.87
C ALA A 153 0.99 9.30 -15.25
N LEU A 154 2.13 9.30 -15.94
CA LEU A 154 3.37 9.96 -15.53
C LEU A 154 3.83 10.96 -16.60
N PRO A 155 3.33 12.22 -16.56
CA PRO A 155 3.72 13.25 -17.52
C PRO A 155 5.23 13.47 -17.62
N ASP A 156 5.90 13.55 -16.47
CA ASP A 156 7.34 13.79 -16.36
C ASP A 156 8.17 12.50 -16.30
N GLY A 157 7.53 11.35 -16.47
CA GLY A 157 8.14 10.04 -16.30
C GLY A 157 8.43 9.75 -14.83
N ALA A 158 9.34 8.82 -14.57
CA ALA A 158 9.79 8.53 -13.21
C ALA A 158 11.22 7.99 -13.19
N MET A 159 11.92 8.33 -12.12
CA MET A 159 13.21 7.75 -11.78
C MET A 159 13.03 6.53 -10.87
N SER A 160 14.11 5.77 -10.72
CA SER A 160 14.17 4.58 -9.87
C SER A 160 15.45 4.59 -9.06
N GLU A 161 15.34 4.18 -7.81
CA GLU A 161 16.46 3.94 -6.91
C GLU A 161 16.27 2.54 -6.33
N ASP A 162 17.30 1.70 -6.42
CA ASP A 162 17.28 0.33 -5.89
C ASP A 162 18.56 0.05 -5.10
N TYR A 163 18.44 -0.57 -3.93
CA TYR A 163 19.57 -1.04 -3.13
C TYR A 163 19.98 -2.45 -3.54
N SER A 164 21.25 -2.63 -3.90
CA SER A 164 21.74 -3.89 -4.47
C SER A 164 22.06 -4.96 -3.43
N ARG A 165 22.36 -4.58 -2.19
CA ARG A 165 22.82 -5.49 -1.13
C ARG A 165 21.69 -5.99 -0.23
N LEU A 166 20.66 -6.60 -0.83
CA LEU A 166 19.47 -7.07 -0.11
C LEU A 166 19.81 -7.99 1.08
N GLY A 167 20.80 -8.87 0.94
CA GLY A 167 21.23 -9.75 2.04
C GLY A 167 21.72 -9.01 3.30
N ALA A 168 22.25 -7.78 3.17
CA ALA A 168 22.62 -6.97 4.33
C ALA A 168 21.39 -6.44 5.08
N ILE A 169 20.31 -6.10 4.36
CA ILE A 169 19.04 -5.71 4.96
C ILE A 169 18.38 -6.91 5.63
N HIS A 170 18.42 -8.08 4.97
CA HIS A 170 17.85 -9.30 5.51
C HIS A 170 18.53 -9.73 6.81
N ALA A 171 19.86 -9.80 6.84
CA ALA A 171 20.61 -10.13 8.06
C ALA A 171 20.36 -9.12 9.19
N TYR A 172 20.21 -7.85 8.87
CA TYR A 172 19.91 -6.81 9.86
C TYR A 172 18.48 -6.91 10.40
N ALA A 173 17.50 -7.16 9.53
CA ALA A 173 16.11 -7.39 9.90
C ALA A 173 15.93 -8.69 10.70
N GLU A 174 16.69 -9.74 10.41
CA GLU A 174 16.69 -10.97 11.18
C GLU A 174 17.14 -10.74 12.64
N GLN A 175 18.20 -9.96 12.83
CA GLN A 175 18.74 -9.67 14.17
C GLN A 175 17.88 -8.67 14.96
N ASN A 176 17.20 -7.74 14.27
CA ASN A 176 16.57 -6.60 14.91
C ASN A 176 15.03 -6.54 14.73
N GLY A 177 14.45 -7.45 13.94
CA GLY A 177 13.04 -7.39 13.55
C GLY A 177 12.08 -7.39 14.73
N LEU A 178 12.39 -8.13 15.80
CA LEU A 178 11.62 -8.09 17.05
C LEU A 178 11.64 -6.70 17.69
N ALA A 179 12.83 -6.11 17.84
CA ALA A 179 12.98 -4.77 18.39
C ALA A 179 12.25 -3.71 17.55
N TRP A 180 12.15 -3.91 16.23
CA TRP A 180 11.40 -3.01 15.36
C TRP A 180 9.89 -3.10 15.61
N TYR A 181 9.34 -4.31 15.76
CA TYR A 181 7.94 -4.49 16.16
C TYR A 181 7.65 -3.89 17.54
N GLU A 182 8.56 -4.08 18.50
CA GLU A 182 8.44 -3.49 19.85
C GLU A 182 8.45 -1.95 19.80
N PHE A 183 9.36 -1.36 19.00
CA PHE A 183 9.44 0.08 18.81
C PHE A 183 8.17 0.67 18.14
N VAL A 184 7.72 0.03 17.06
CA VAL A 184 6.58 0.49 16.27
C VAL A 184 5.28 0.39 17.07
N ARG A 185 5.10 -0.68 17.86
CA ARG A 185 3.87 -0.89 18.64
C ARG A 185 3.88 -0.22 20.01
N GLY A 186 5.05 -0.09 20.62
CA GLY A 186 5.23 0.54 21.93
C GLY A 186 5.40 2.06 21.76
N PRO A 187 6.63 2.58 21.67
CA PRO A 187 6.92 4.01 21.53
C PRO A 187 6.08 4.76 20.48
N LEU A 188 5.86 4.17 19.29
CA LEU A 188 5.06 4.82 18.24
C LEU A 188 3.56 4.53 18.32
N GLY A 189 3.14 3.55 19.13
CA GLY A 189 1.73 3.20 19.34
C GLY A 189 1.00 2.72 18.07
N LEU A 190 1.72 2.27 17.05
CA LEU A 190 1.11 1.87 15.77
C LEU A 190 0.57 0.45 15.82
N ALA A 191 -0.60 0.24 15.22
CA ALA A 191 -1.14 -1.09 15.01
C ALA A 191 -0.35 -1.81 13.89
N ALA A 192 0.65 -2.60 14.29
CA ALA A 192 1.46 -3.40 13.38
C ALA A 192 1.19 -4.89 13.62
N PRO A 193 0.25 -5.52 12.87
CA PRO A 193 0.11 -6.96 12.92
C PRO A 193 1.37 -7.65 12.39
N ASN A 194 1.56 -8.90 12.77
CA ASN A 194 2.72 -9.66 12.33
C ASN A 194 2.72 -9.80 10.80
N GLY A 195 3.84 -9.48 10.17
CA GLY A 195 3.97 -9.38 8.72
C GLY A 195 3.73 -7.97 8.17
N ALA A 196 3.26 -6.99 8.95
CA ALA A 196 2.96 -5.67 8.40
C ALA A 196 4.18 -4.76 8.22
N LEU A 197 5.31 -5.05 8.89
CA LEU A 197 6.52 -4.24 8.75
C LEU A 197 7.16 -4.44 7.39
N HIS A 198 7.49 -3.33 6.74
CA HIS A 198 8.14 -3.28 5.44
C HIS A 198 9.40 -2.42 5.51
N VAL A 199 10.49 -2.92 4.95
CA VAL A 199 11.72 -2.15 4.72
C VAL A 199 11.81 -1.81 3.25
N VAL A 200 11.81 -0.52 2.93
CA VAL A 200 11.97 -0.04 1.57
C VAL A 200 13.40 -0.29 1.10
N THR A 201 13.55 -1.07 0.05
CA THR A 201 14.83 -1.38 -0.62
C THR A 201 14.93 -0.70 -1.98
N GLY A 202 13.83 -0.19 -2.51
CA GLY A 202 13.82 0.62 -3.72
C GLY A 202 12.56 1.47 -3.85
N CYS A 203 12.65 2.54 -4.62
CA CYS A 203 11.54 3.46 -4.90
C CYS A 203 11.51 3.83 -6.37
N ASP A 204 10.32 3.97 -6.95
CA ASP A 204 10.12 4.74 -8.16
C ASP A 204 9.47 6.08 -7.80
N LYS A 205 10.07 7.18 -8.26
CA LYS A 205 9.67 8.52 -7.88
C LYS A 205 9.36 9.38 -9.11
N SER A 206 8.30 10.17 -9.02
CA SER A 206 7.90 11.17 -10.00
C SER A 206 7.81 12.56 -9.36
N ALA A 207 7.69 13.60 -10.18
CA ALA A 207 7.26 14.93 -9.77
C ALA A 207 5.74 15.12 -10.00
N ALA A 208 5.24 14.58 -11.11
CA ALA A 208 3.85 14.72 -11.55
C ALA A 208 3.22 13.36 -11.87
N TRP A 209 1.97 13.18 -11.48
CA TRP A 209 1.26 11.92 -11.66
C TRP A 209 -0.25 12.11 -11.66
N GLY A 210 -0.97 11.16 -12.26
CA GLY A 210 -2.43 11.07 -12.20
C GLY A 210 -2.87 9.62 -12.00
N ILE A 211 -3.64 9.36 -10.96
CA ILE A 211 -4.25 8.06 -10.67
C ILE A 211 -5.74 8.12 -10.98
N ALA A 212 -6.27 7.11 -11.64
CA ALA A 212 -7.70 6.84 -11.70
C ALA A 212 -7.96 5.37 -11.45
N THR A 213 -9.07 5.06 -10.78
CA THR A 213 -9.40 3.68 -10.42
C THR A 213 -10.85 3.39 -10.73
N ILE A 214 -11.10 2.23 -11.31
CA ILE A 214 -12.43 1.76 -11.68
C ILE A 214 -12.61 0.44 -10.95
N ALA A 215 -13.45 0.43 -9.93
CA ALA A 215 -13.84 -0.80 -9.24
C ALA A 215 -14.86 -1.57 -10.09
N GLU A 216 -14.99 -2.86 -9.84
CA GLU A 216 -15.99 -3.70 -10.48
C GLU A 216 -17.40 -3.13 -10.27
N ASN A 217 -18.16 -3.03 -11.36
CA ASN A 217 -19.53 -2.51 -11.43
C ASN A 217 -19.70 -1.08 -10.89
N SER A 218 -18.60 -0.31 -10.74
CA SER A 218 -18.66 1.07 -10.24
C SER A 218 -18.93 2.11 -11.33
N ALA A 219 -18.43 1.89 -12.54
CA ALA A 219 -18.53 2.84 -13.65
C ALA A 219 -19.50 2.37 -14.74
N SER A 220 -20.22 3.30 -15.35
CA SER A 220 -21.13 2.97 -16.46
C SER A 220 -20.38 2.56 -17.73
N LYS A 221 -20.91 1.61 -18.51
CA LYS A 221 -20.36 1.27 -19.84
C LYS A 221 -20.35 2.51 -20.73
N GLY A 222 -19.22 2.78 -21.38
CA GLY A 222 -19.04 3.97 -22.22
C GLY A 222 -18.61 5.22 -21.47
N SER A 223 -18.49 5.18 -20.14
CA SER A 223 -17.91 6.28 -19.35
C SER A 223 -16.52 6.64 -19.88
N THR A 224 -16.23 7.93 -19.95
CA THR A 224 -14.96 8.43 -20.44
C THR A 224 -14.18 9.14 -19.34
N LEU A 225 -12.86 9.00 -19.40
CA LEU A 225 -11.92 9.71 -18.55
C LEU A 225 -10.92 10.44 -19.45
N GLY A 226 -10.67 11.71 -19.15
CA GLY A 226 -9.65 12.53 -19.77
C GLY A 226 -8.62 12.94 -18.74
N PHE A 227 -7.36 12.59 -18.95
CA PHE A 227 -6.25 13.14 -18.18
C PHE A 227 -5.58 14.25 -18.97
N THR A 228 -5.27 15.35 -18.29
CA THR A 228 -4.51 16.46 -18.88
C THR A 228 -3.39 16.85 -17.93
N ALA A 229 -2.17 16.97 -18.46
CA ALA A 229 -1.04 17.55 -17.78
C ALA A 229 -0.50 18.73 -18.58
N GLN A 230 -0.47 19.90 -17.95
CA GLN A 230 -0.01 21.15 -18.53
C GLN A 230 1.28 21.58 -17.84
N SER A 231 2.30 21.88 -18.63
CA SER A 231 3.53 22.47 -18.08
C SER A 231 3.21 23.86 -17.55
N ALA A 232 3.56 24.10 -16.28
CA ALA A 232 3.52 25.43 -15.70
C ALA A 232 4.67 26.24 -16.31
N ALA A 233 4.38 26.97 -17.39
CA ALA A 233 5.34 27.84 -18.04
C ALA A 233 5.68 29.02 -17.11
N SER A 234 6.73 28.88 -16.29
CA SER A 234 7.37 30.02 -15.64
C SER A 234 8.73 30.24 -16.29
N ALA A 235 9.11 31.51 -16.49
CA ALA A 235 10.35 31.93 -17.16
C ALA A 235 11.65 31.56 -16.38
N ALA A 236 11.52 30.94 -15.20
CA ALA A 236 12.63 30.40 -14.43
C ALA A 236 12.71 28.88 -14.63
N ALA A 237 13.93 28.35 -14.72
CA ALA A 237 14.20 26.93 -14.87
C ALA A 237 13.61 26.14 -13.69
N GLY A 238 12.42 25.57 -13.89
CA GLY A 238 11.67 24.80 -12.89
C GLY A 238 10.31 24.41 -13.43
N ALA A 239 10.29 23.46 -14.39
CA ALA A 239 9.06 23.04 -15.08
C ALA A 239 8.31 21.99 -14.24
N GLY A 240 7.33 22.42 -13.45
CA GLY A 240 6.31 21.54 -12.87
C GLY A 240 5.16 21.28 -13.85
N CYS A 241 4.39 20.22 -13.61
CA CYS A 241 3.18 19.91 -14.38
C CYS A 241 1.94 19.97 -13.49
N ALA A 242 0.98 20.84 -13.86
CA ALA A 242 -0.36 20.82 -13.28
C ALA A 242 -1.15 19.68 -13.94
N CYS A 243 -1.71 18.78 -13.12
CA CYS A 243 -2.38 17.58 -13.57
C CYS A 243 -3.86 17.61 -13.16
N SER A 244 -4.75 17.23 -14.08
CA SER A 244 -6.19 17.15 -13.81
C SER A 244 -6.85 15.96 -14.52
N TRP A 245 -7.91 15.45 -13.91
CA TRP A 245 -8.83 14.49 -14.53
C TRP A 245 -10.18 15.15 -14.84
N ALA A 246 -10.78 14.75 -15.96
CA ALA A 246 -12.16 15.01 -16.31
C ALA A 246 -12.86 13.66 -16.52
N THR A 247 -14.02 13.43 -15.91
CA THR A 247 -14.78 12.19 -16.08
C THR A 247 -16.22 12.50 -16.44
N THR A 248 -16.83 11.66 -17.27
CA THR A 248 -18.30 11.72 -17.50
C THR A 248 -19.09 11.07 -16.38
N ASP A 249 -18.41 10.27 -15.56
CA ASP A 249 -18.96 9.56 -14.42
C ASP A 249 -18.20 10.01 -13.16
N GLY A 250 -18.88 10.78 -12.31
CA GLY A 250 -18.31 11.33 -11.09
C GLY A 250 -18.05 10.29 -10.00
N SER A 251 -18.51 9.04 -10.19
CA SER A 251 -18.25 7.94 -9.27
C SER A 251 -16.82 7.41 -9.36
N ILE A 252 -16.10 7.68 -10.45
CA ILE A 252 -14.75 7.18 -10.70
C ILE A 252 -13.75 7.95 -9.82
N PRO A 253 -13.11 7.30 -8.84
CA PRO A 253 -12.15 7.98 -7.98
C PRO A 253 -10.89 8.33 -8.76
N THR A 254 -10.46 9.60 -8.65
CA THR A 254 -9.27 10.13 -9.30
C THR A 254 -8.40 10.89 -8.31
N ARG A 255 -7.10 10.93 -8.57
CA ARG A 255 -6.10 11.68 -7.79
C ARG A 255 -5.02 12.22 -8.72
N THR A 256 -4.42 13.33 -8.35
CA THR A 256 -3.27 13.91 -9.05
C THR A 256 -2.23 14.41 -8.08
N SER A 257 -1.02 14.59 -8.59
CA SER A 257 0.04 15.32 -7.88
C SER A 257 -0.43 16.73 -7.49
N PRO A 258 0.08 17.29 -6.38
CA PRO A 258 -0.17 18.69 -6.03
C PRO A 258 0.18 19.62 -7.19
N ASN A 259 -0.58 20.71 -7.34
CA ASN A 259 -0.25 21.72 -8.33
C ASN A 259 1.13 22.34 -8.00
N PRO A 260 1.97 22.58 -9.03
CA PRO A 260 3.24 23.25 -8.81
C PRO A 260 3.00 24.68 -8.33
N GLU A 261 3.77 25.11 -7.32
CA GLU A 261 3.79 26.50 -6.89
C GLU A 261 4.59 27.35 -7.89
N PRO A 262 4.15 28.57 -8.24
CA PRO A 262 4.86 29.42 -9.19
C PRO A 262 6.31 29.68 -8.77
N GLY A 263 7.26 29.41 -9.67
CA GLY A 263 8.69 29.65 -9.44
C GLY A 263 9.38 28.62 -8.54
N VAL A 264 8.69 27.55 -8.12
CA VAL A 264 9.27 26.46 -7.33
C VAL A 264 9.38 25.21 -8.20
N GLU A 265 10.60 24.67 -8.36
CA GLU A 265 10.79 23.39 -9.03
C GLU A 265 10.11 22.28 -8.22
N GLN A 266 9.23 21.51 -8.87
CA GLN A 266 8.52 20.43 -8.21
C GLN A 266 9.47 19.25 -7.97
N PRO A 267 9.74 18.88 -6.70
CA PRO A 267 10.70 17.83 -6.41
C PRO A 267 10.21 16.47 -6.91
N ARG A 268 11.15 15.65 -7.41
CA ARG A 268 10.91 14.24 -7.76
C ARG A 268 10.92 13.35 -6.52
N ASN A 269 10.02 13.63 -5.57
CA ASN A 269 9.94 12.95 -4.29
C ASN A 269 8.63 12.19 -4.07
N GLN A 270 7.76 12.15 -5.09
CA GLN A 270 6.46 11.49 -5.06
C GLN A 270 6.64 10.01 -5.40
N CYS A 271 6.48 9.11 -4.42
CA CYS A 271 6.83 7.71 -4.55
C CYS A 271 5.66 6.90 -5.13
N ILE A 272 5.75 6.49 -6.39
CA ILE A 272 4.67 5.77 -7.10
C ILE A 272 4.71 4.26 -6.85
N PHE A 273 5.90 3.69 -6.70
CA PHE A 273 6.11 2.29 -6.33
C PHE A 273 7.20 2.21 -5.25
N ILE A 274 6.97 1.40 -4.24
CA ILE A 274 8.03 0.94 -3.34
C ILE A 274 8.38 -0.50 -3.70
N ARG A 275 9.64 -0.86 -3.51
CA ARG A 275 10.12 -2.23 -3.44
C ARG A 275 10.70 -2.42 -2.07
N GLY A 276 10.46 -3.57 -1.48
CA GLY A 276 10.94 -3.80 -0.14
C GLY A 276 10.84 -5.23 0.33
N SER A 277 11.32 -5.38 1.55
CA SER A 277 11.28 -6.63 2.29
C SER A 277 10.26 -6.56 3.41
N GLN A 278 9.31 -7.50 3.36
CA GLN A 278 8.30 -7.68 4.38
C GLN A 278 8.88 -8.54 5.50
N ILE A 279 8.57 -8.20 6.74
CA ILE A 279 9.15 -8.87 7.92
C ILE A 279 8.05 -9.58 8.67
N LEU A 280 8.07 -10.90 8.59
CA LEU A 280 7.18 -11.79 9.34
C LEU A 280 7.98 -12.50 10.44
N LEU A 281 7.57 -12.35 11.69
CA LEU A 281 8.16 -13.10 12.80
C LEU A 281 7.41 -14.42 13.00
N ARG A 282 8.06 -15.45 13.54
CA ARG A 282 7.39 -16.67 14.00
C ARG A 282 6.42 -16.30 15.12
N SER A 283 5.22 -16.88 15.13
CA SER A 283 4.17 -16.57 16.11
C SER A 283 4.59 -16.74 17.57
N SER A 284 5.52 -17.66 17.87
CA SER A 284 6.09 -17.81 19.22
C SER A 284 6.94 -16.61 19.63
N VAL A 285 7.78 -16.11 18.72
CA VAL A 285 8.62 -14.91 18.92
C VAL A 285 7.73 -13.66 19.01
N PHE A 286 6.79 -13.53 18.07
CA PHE A 286 5.83 -12.43 18.04
C PHE A 286 4.88 -12.41 19.25
N ARG A 287 4.64 -13.53 19.96
CA ARG A 287 3.84 -13.50 21.20
C ARG A 287 4.68 -13.25 22.45
N ARG A 288 5.97 -13.62 22.43
CA ARG A 288 6.90 -13.43 23.55
C ARG A 288 7.16 -11.96 23.86
N GLY A 289 7.09 -11.07 22.86
CA GLY A 289 7.14 -9.62 23.09
C GLY A 289 5.89 -9.03 23.76
N GLN A 290 5.06 -9.85 24.43
CA GLN A 290 3.86 -9.46 25.19
C GLN A 290 2.89 -8.54 24.43
N PHE A 291 2.79 -8.79 23.13
CA PHE A 291 1.99 -7.98 22.26
C PHE A 291 0.50 -8.30 22.44
N VAL A 292 -0.29 -7.36 22.95
CA VAL A 292 -1.76 -7.48 22.96
C VAL A 292 -2.27 -7.18 21.54
N THR A 293 -2.93 -8.15 20.90
CA THR A 293 -3.63 -7.93 19.64
C THR A 293 -4.85 -7.05 19.93
N LEU A 294 -4.76 -5.78 19.59
CA LEU A 294 -5.91 -4.89 19.53
C LEU A 294 -6.54 -5.07 18.15
N GLU A 295 -7.57 -5.90 18.08
CA GLU A 295 -8.47 -5.90 16.93
C GLU A 295 -9.39 -4.69 17.05
N CYS A 296 -9.28 -3.75 16.12
CA CYS A 296 -10.28 -2.71 15.99
C CYS A 296 -11.59 -3.39 15.55
N MET A 297 -12.70 -3.15 16.27
CA MET A 297 -13.96 -3.80 15.92
C MET A 297 -14.35 -3.53 14.46
N THR A 298 -14.05 -2.33 13.92
CA THR A 298 -14.32 -1.97 12.51
C THR A 298 -13.59 -2.81 11.48
N ASP A 299 -12.52 -3.50 11.88
CA ASP A 299 -11.71 -4.36 11.01
C ASP A 299 -12.00 -5.85 11.28
N ASN A 300 -13.00 -6.17 12.11
CA ASN A 300 -13.40 -7.55 12.36
C ASN A 300 -14.16 -8.09 11.13
N PRO A 301 -13.74 -9.21 10.52
CA PRO A 301 -14.42 -9.78 9.34
C PRO A 301 -15.88 -10.18 9.62
N TYR A 302 -16.24 -10.34 10.89
CA TYR A 302 -17.60 -10.60 11.34
C TYR A 302 -18.36 -9.36 11.81
N ILE A 303 -17.83 -8.13 11.67
CA ILE A 303 -18.53 -6.95 12.20
C ILE A 303 -19.90 -6.77 11.55
N ASP A 304 -20.02 -7.07 10.26
CA ASP A 304 -21.30 -7.04 9.55
C ASP A 304 -22.27 -8.10 10.08
N SER A 305 -21.76 -9.23 10.56
CA SER A 305 -22.55 -10.28 11.22
C SER A 305 -22.98 -9.86 12.65
N LEU A 306 -22.06 -9.28 13.43
CA LEU A 306 -22.32 -8.74 14.77
C LEU A 306 -23.32 -7.59 14.77
N LEU A 307 -23.20 -6.66 13.81
CA LEU A 307 -24.13 -5.55 13.60
C LEU A 307 -25.50 -6.03 13.07
N ARG A 308 -25.57 -7.19 12.40
CA ARG A 308 -26.82 -7.84 11.99
C ARG A 308 -27.50 -8.58 13.14
N GLN A 309 -26.73 -9.26 14.02
CA GLN A 309 -27.29 -9.94 15.19
C GLN A 309 -27.96 -8.98 16.17
N ASN A 310 -27.42 -7.76 16.34
CA ASN A 310 -27.97 -6.77 17.26
C ASN A 310 -29.24 -6.04 16.76
N LYS A 311 -29.67 -6.27 15.51
CA LYS A 311 -30.94 -5.71 15.00
C LYS A 311 -32.19 -6.52 15.40
N LYS A 312 -32.02 -7.69 16.03
CA LYS A 312 -33.13 -8.53 16.51
C LYS A 312 -33.40 -8.47 18.02
N SER A 313 -32.67 -7.64 18.77
CA SER A 313 -32.86 -7.52 20.22
C SER A 313 -32.93 -6.06 20.67
N PHE A 314 -34.01 -5.39 20.28
CA PHE A 314 -34.54 -4.28 21.06
C PHE A 314 -36.01 -4.58 21.42
N PRO A 315 -36.30 -5.31 22.51
CA PRO A 315 -37.53 -5.09 23.23
C PRO A 315 -37.29 -3.92 24.18
N GLY A 316 -37.91 -2.79 23.87
CA GLY A 316 -38.07 -1.74 24.85
C GLY A 316 -38.84 -2.26 26.07
N ARG A 317 -38.41 -1.77 27.24
CA ARG A 317 -39.20 -1.53 28.45
C ARG A 317 -39.35 -2.68 29.47
N GLU A 318 -38.74 -2.44 30.64
CA GLU A 318 -39.10 -2.88 32.00
C GLU A 318 -39.06 -4.40 32.29
N THR A 319 -38.44 -4.97 33.33
CA THR A 319 -37.91 -4.56 34.63
C THR A 319 -36.97 -5.69 35.14
N GLY A 320 -36.01 -5.37 36.01
CA GLY A 320 -35.53 -6.35 37.01
C GLY A 320 -34.28 -7.20 36.67
N GLY A 321 -33.12 -6.73 37.15
CA GLY A 321 -32.26 -7.52 38.03
C GLY A 321 -31.36 -8.65 37.46
N LYS A 322 -30.05 -8.41 37.61
CA LYS A 322 -28.96 -9.37 37.93
C LYS A 322 -28.20 -10.04 36.77
N SER A 323 -27.03 -9.45 36.47
CA SER A 323 -25.71 -10.12 36.53
C SER A 323 -25.47 -11.38 35.67
N TRP A 324 -25.04 -11.20 34.41
CA TRP A 324 -24.46 -12.28 33.57
C TRP A 324 -22.91 -12.33 33.61
N TRP A 325 -22.24 -11.36 34.24
CA TRP A 325 -20.77 -11.18 34.15
C TRP A 325 -19.90 -12.04 35.09
N ARG A 326 -20.33 -13.26 35.46
CA ARG A 326 -19.46 -14.20 36.20
C ARG A 326 -19.62 -15.61 35.65
N ARG A 327 -18.84 -16.00 34.62
CA ARG A 327 -18.56 -17.43 34.28
C ARG A 327 -17.58 -17.65 33.12
N LEU A 328 -16.42 -16.99 33.05
CA LEU A 328 -15.36 -17.41 32.11
C LEU A 328 -13.93 -17.43 32.70
N PHE A 329 -13.79 -17.74 33.99
CA PHE A 329 -12.54 -18.30 34.53
C PHE A 329 -12.85 -19.55 35.36
N GLY A 330 -12.24 -20.68 35.02
CA GLY A 330 -12.29 -21.92 35.80
C GLY A 330 -11.92 -23.17 35.00
N CYS A 331 -10.71 -23.68 35.22
CA CYS A 331 -10.14 -24.91 34.68
C CYS A 331 -10.86 -26.20 35.14
N SER A 332 -10.70 -27.28 34.34
CA SER A 332 -10.29 -28.68 34.72
C SER A 332 -11.09 -29.79 34.01
N GLN A 333 -10.39 -30.78 33.44
CA GLN A 333 -10.88 -32.07 32.86
C GLN A 333 -11.20 -33.11 33.98
N PRO A 334 -11.51 -34.43 33.78
CA PRO A 334 -11.67 -35.27 32.55
C PRO A 334 -12.83 -36.34 32.54
N ALA A 335 -12.88 -37.12 31.45
CA ALA A 335 -13.33 -38.53 31.28
C ALA A 335 -14.81 -38.89 30.98
N GLY A 336 -15.01 -39.80 30.00
CA GLY A 336 -16.24 -40.59 29.81
C GLY A 336 -16.54 -41.04 28.36
N THR A 337 -16.23 -42.29 28.04
CA THR A 337 -16.37 -43.04 26.77
C THR A 337 -17.79 -43.51 26.43
N SER A 338 -18.15 -43.66 25.14
CA SER A 338 -18.72 -44.91 24.56
C SER A 338 -18.98 -44.85 23.03
N HIS A 339 -18.90 -46.04 22.43
CA HIS A 339 -18.90 -46.48 21.02
C HIS A 339 -20.18 -46.22 20.19
N ARG A 340 -20.05 -46.08 18.84
CA ARG A 340 -20.40 -47.14 17.85
C ARG A 340 -19.98 -46.83 16.40
N GLU A 341 -19.58 -47.89 15.71
CA GLU A 341 -19.09 -48.01 14.31
C GLU A 341 -20.06 -47.59 13.20
N GLY A 342 -19.46 -47.18 12.07
CA GLY A 342 -20.02 -47.21 10.72
C GLY A 342 -18.91 -46.89 9.70
N ALA A 343 -18.54 -47.86 8.88
CA ALA A 343 -17.34 -47.87 8.02
C ALA A 343 -17.53 -47.20 6.64
N GLU A 344 -16.50 -46.44 6.23
CA GLU A 344 -15.90 -46.20 4.87
C GLU A 344 -16.79 -45.73 3.68
N PRO A 345 -16.26 -45.02 2.64
CA PRO A 345 -14.85 -44.93 2.25
C PRO A 345 -14.26 -43.52 2.11
N ALA A 346 -12.93 -43.49 2.19
CA ALA A 346 -12.05 -42.36 1.95
C ALA A 346 -12.24 -41.70 0.58
N ASP A 347 -12.69 -40.44 0.59
CA ASP A 347 -12.42 -39.47 -0.46
C ASP A 347 -11.47 -38.41 0.11
N ASP A 348 -10.31 -38.31 -0.54
CA ASP A 348 -9.18 -37.43 -0.23
C ASP A 348 -9.62 -35.96 -0.34
N PHE A 349 -10.17 -35.41 0.75
CA PHE A 349 -10.46 -34.00 0.87
C PHE A 349 -9.14 -33.26 1.08
N VAL A 350 -8.65 -32.61 0.03
CA VAL A 350 -7.75 -31.46 0.19
C VAL A 350 -8.49 -30.47 1.08
N ASP A 351 -8.10 -30.37 2.34
CA ASP A 351 -8.59 -29.35 3.26
C ASP A 351 -8.37 -28.00 2.59
N LYS A 352 -9.46 -27.44 2.05
CA LYS A 352 -9.56 -26.02 1.75
C LYS A 352 -9.44 -25.36 3.10
N VAL A 353 -8.22 -24.96 3.46
CA VAL A 353 -7.99 -23.98 4.53
C VAL A 353 -8.85 -22.79 4.14
N GLU A 354 -9.99 -22.67 4.82
CA GLU A 354 -10.89 -21.53 4.72
C GLU A 354 -10.11 -20.34 5.26
N LEU A 355 -9.45 -19.62 4.33
CA LEU A 355 -8.67 -18.45 4.64
C LEU A 355 -9.63 -17.36 5.11
N ASP A 356 -9.43 -16.89 6.33
CA ASP A 356 -10.10 -15.69 6.86
C ASP A 356 -10.07 -14.55 5.82
N PRO A 357 -11.15 -13.76 5.67
CA PRO A 357 -11.18 -12.66 4.72
C PRO A 357 -10.03 -11.70 5.01
N LEU A 358 -9.13 -11.50 4.02
CA LEU A 358 -7.99 -10.58 4.13
C LEU A 358 -8.48 -9.19 4.57
N THR A 359 -8.30 -8.89 5.86
CA THR A 359 -8.67 -7.63 6.50
C THR A 359 -7.48 -6.65 6.55
N GLY A 360 -6.32 -7.06 6.01
CA GLY A 360 -5.12 -6.24 5.86
C GLY A 360 -4.88 -5.74 4.42
N PRO A 361 -3.84 -4.91 4.20
CA PRO A 361 -3.41 -4.52 2.86
C PRO A 361 -3.06 -5.78 2.07
N TYR A 362 -3.49 -5.87 0.80
CA TYR A 362 -3.20 -7.03 -0.04
C TYR A 362 -1.71 -7.10 -0.35
N HIS A 363 -1.00 -8.09 0.21
CA HIS A 363 0.40 -8.38 -0.08
C HIS A 363 0.53 -9.79 -0.67
N ALA A 364 1.02 -9.86 -1.92
CA ALA A 364 1.24 -11.14 -2.61
C ALA A 364 2.13 -12.14 -1.83
N PRO A 365 3.10 -11.73 -0.98
CA PRO A 365 3.93 -12.67 -0.23
C PRO A 365 3.33 -13.25 1.06
N ASP A 366 2.19 -12.77 1.57
CA ASP A 366 1.67 -13.18 2.88
C ASP A 366 1.51 -14.70 3.02
N THR A 367 1.04 -15.35 1.95
CA THR A 367 0.87 -16.81 1.89
C THR A 367 2.21 -17.53 1.82
N ILE A 368 3.18 -16.95 1.13
CA ILE A 368 4.52 -17.53 0.95
C ILE A 368 5.25 -17.50 2.30
N ASP A 369 5.26 -16.38 3.00
CA ASP A 369 6.03 -16.26 4.26
C ASP A 369 5.48 -17.16 5.36
N LYS A 370 4.15 -17.31 5.45
CA LYS A 370 3.52 -18.29 6.34
C LYS A 370 3.97 -19.72 6.01
N TYR A 371 3.89 -20.11 4.74
CA TYR A 371 4.34 -21.43 4.29
C TYR A 371 5.83 -21.68 4.60
N LEU A 372 6.67 -20.67 4.39
CA LEU A 372 8.11 -20.77 4.65
C LEU A 372 8.42 -21.01 6.13
N LEU A 373 7.70 -20.37 7.06
CA LEU A 373 7.85 -20.58 8.50
C LEU A 373 7.32 -21.94 8.97
N GLU A 374 6.26 -22.46 8.32
CA GLU A 374 5.72 -23.80 8.59
C GLU A 374 6.69 -24.89 8.16
N LYS A 375 7.32 -24.76 6.98
CA LYS A 375 8.27 -25.74 6.45
C LYS A 375 9.66 -25.72 7.08
N ASN A 376 10.03 -24.63 7.75
CA ASN A 376 11.33 -24.47 8.39
C ASN A 376 11.18 -24.20 9.90
N PRO A 377 11.01 -25.23 10.75
CA PRO A 377 10.68 -25.04 12.17
C PRO A 377 11.73 -24.27 12.99
N GLN A 378 12.99 -24.26 12.55
CA GLN A 378 14.09 -23.55 13.21
C GLN A 378 14.07 -22.03 12.91
N ALA A 379 13.57 -21.65 11.73
CA ALA A 379 13.55 -20.26 11.28
C ALA A 379 12.63 -19.41 12.17
N GLN A 380 13.12 -18.26 12.64
CA GLN A 380 12.34 -17.36 13.51
C GLN A 380 11.75 -16.16 12.77
N VAL A 381 12.26 -15.84 11.58
CA VAL A 381 11.85 -14.72 10.75
C VAL A 381 11.74 -15.20 9.31
N ALA A 382 10.68 -14.83 8.62
CA ALA A 382 10.57 -14.95 7.17
C ALA A 382 10.62 -13.55 6.57
N ILE A 383 11.40 -13.45 5.48
CA ILE A 383 11.58 -12.20 4.74
C ILE A 383 11.32 -12.49 3.27
N SER A 384 10.20 -12.01 2.77
CA SER A 384 9.95 -11.93 1.34
C SER A 384 10.40 -10.60 0.80
N HIS A 385 10.84 -10.58 -0.45
CA HIS A 385 11.05 -9.37 -1.22
C HIS A 385 10.17 -9.45 -2.47
N GLU A 386 9.62 -8.32 -2.90
CA GLU A 386 8.74 -8.23 -4.09
C GLU A 386 9.39 -8.67 -5.42
N ARG A 387 10.67 -9.08 -5.39
CA ARG A 387 11.42 -9.66 -6.52
C ARG A 387 11.91 -11.11 -6.26
N THR A 388 11.99 -11.57 -5.00
CA THR A 388 12.56 -12.87 -4.58
C THR A 388 12.15 -13.20 -3.13
N SER A 389 11.82 -14.45 -2.82
CA SER A 389 11.58 -14.91 -1.43
C SER A 389 12.78 -15.70 -0.90
N THR A 390 13.17 -15.50 0.37
CA THR A 390 14.32 -16.19 1.01
C THR A 390 14.01 -16.57 2.46
N VAL A 391 14.56 -17.68 2.95
CA VAL A 391 14.44 -18.15 4.36
C VAL A 391 15.82 -18.24 4.98
N SER A 392 15.97 -17.75 6.21
CA SER A 392 17.17 -17.94 7.04
C SER A 392 16.90 -18.98 8.13
N THR A 393 17.86 -19.87 8.37
CA THR A 393 17.76 -21.04 9.28
C THR A 393 18.19 -20.74 10.70
#